data_AF-A0A1Q2CQP7-F1
#
_entry.id   AF-A0A1Q2CQP7-F1
#
_cell.length_a   1.000
_cell.length_b   1.000
_cell.length_c   1.000
_cell.angle_alpha   90.00
_cell.angle_beta   90.00
_cell.angle_gamma   90.00
#
_symmetry.space_group_name_H-M   'P 1'
#
loop_
_entity.id
_entity.type
_entity.pdbx_description
1 polymer ?
#
loop_
_entity_poly.entity_id
_entity_poly.type
_entity_poly.pdbx_seq_one_letter_code
_entity_poly.pdbx_strand_id
1 'polypeptide(L)'
;MLRASELGESRVVAGMHNAIDVMGGRVLATGIAASVLADPANADLLARAQADVEELVGPATPTSTDRDAYQDQLAQFLENVTFDYEPGAVGPATVAPRVPKGAEVLLDSRLPYLEDDQVRWVLYSTALESGYPILDDAEGWGRLNLFAASHGFGSFDRDVAVTMDAADGGFSAADVWLNDIDGAGALTKAGSGALTLAGLNSYSGGTTVTGGTLAITTATALGTGDVALLGGVLDEDSADPVAIGGDLRSDARLELGVENAGTPALTVEGVADLDGAIVVDVTGLGSAARARAATDLPDVIPVLRAASYTGAFDTVEVIGAEGYALEVRDGVLSLVKGGPAPTPTPSPTVSASPSTPPSRPGLPSTGR
;
A
#
# COMPACT_ATOMS: atom_id res chain seq x y z
N MET A 1 12.87 16.06 1.95
CA MET A 1 13.93 15.74 2.93
C MET A 1 15.31 15.55 2.29
N LEU A 2 15.44 14.87 1.15
CA LEU A 2 16.74 14.66 0.47
C LEU A 2 17.54 15.95 0.20
N ARG A 3 16.91 17.00 -0.35
CA ARG A 3 17.60 18.29 -0.59
C ARG A 3 18.19 18.90 0.69
N ALA A 4 17.54 18.71 1.84
CA ALA A 4 18.04 19.21 3.11
C ALA A 4 19.25 18.39 3.59
N SER A 5 19.28 17.08 3.35
CA SER A 5 20.43 16.22 3.69
C SER A 5 21.63 16.49 2.79
N GLU A 6 21.44 16.64 1.47
CA GLU A 6 22.48 17.06 0.50
C GLU A 6 23.12 18.39 0.91
N LEU A 7 22.29 19.31 1.39
CA LEU A 7 22.77 20.59 1.87
C LEU A 7 23.64 20.39 3.12
N GLY A 8 23.27 19.51 4.06
CA GLY A 8 24.11 19.10 5.19
C GLY A 8 25.47 18.55 4.75
N GLU A 9 25.47 17.58 3.84
CA GLU A 9 26.67 16.97 3.27
C GLU A 9 27.59 18.00 2.61
N SER A 10 27.02 18.93 1.85
CA SER A 10 27.78 20.03 1.23
C SER A 10 28.58 20.87 2.24
N ARG A 11 28.10 21.01 3.50
CA ARG A 11 28.86 21.74 4.54
C ARG A 11 30.05 20.95 5.05
N VAL A 12 29.94 19.62 5.10
CA VAL A 12 31.02 18.72 5.50
C VAL A 12 32.08 18.67 4.40
N VAL A 13 31.68 18.47 3.15
CA VAL A 13 32.60 18.45 1.99
C VAL A 13 33.33 19.79 1.83
N ALA A 14 32.66 20.91 2.06
CA ALA A 14 33.27 22.24 2.02
C ALA A 14 34.21 22.53 3.22
N GLY A 15 34.30 21.62 4.21
CA GLY A 15 35.11 21.79 5.42
C GLY A 15 34.59 22.88 6.38
N MET A 16 33.32 23.29 6.24
CA MET A 16 32.71 24.31 7.10
C MET A 16 32.22 23.76 8.44
N HIS A 17 31.82 22.48 8.47
CA HIS A 17 31.37 21.76 9.65
C HIS A 17 31.92 20.34 9.64
N ASN A 18 32.07 19.71 10.81
CA ASN A 18 32.27 18.26 10.87
C ASN A 18 30.92 17.52 10.82
N ALA A 19 30.94 16.21 10.56
CA ALA A 19 29.73 15.38 10.47
C ALA A 19 28.85 15.44 11.73
N ILE A 20 29.45 15.34 12.92
CA ILE A 20 28.73 15.36 14.20
C ILE A 20 28.03 16.71 14.43
N ASP A 21 28.66 17.82 14.04
CA ASP A 21 28.04 19.15 14.11
C ASP A 21 26.79 19.22 13.24
N VAL A 22 26.85 18.68 12.01
CA VAL A 22 25.71 18.68 11.09
C VAL A 22 24.60 17.75 11.59
N MET A 23 24.94 16.58 12.11
CA MET A 23 23.98 15.66 12.73
C MET A 23 23.27 16.33 13.91
N GLY A 24 24.02 16.90 14.87
CA GLY A 24 23.45 17.59 16.02
C GLY A 24 22.60 18.81 15.64
N GLY A 25 23.04 19.58 14.64
CA GLY A 25 22.27 20.70 14.08
C GLY A 25 20.94 20.25 13.48
N ARG A 26 20.91 19.11 12.76
CA ARG A 26 19.67 18.51 12.25
C ARG A 26 18.72 18.13 13.38
N VAL A 27 19.21 17.41 14.39
CA VAL A 27 18.39 16.98 15.54
C VAL A 27 17.73 18.18 16.21
N LEU A 28 18.50 19.23 16.49
CA LEU A 28 18.00 20.47 17.09
C LEU A 28 16.97 21.16 16.17
N ALA A 29 17.28 21.30 14.88
CA ALA A 29 16.41 21.97 13.93
C ALA A 29 15.05 21.27 13.77
N THR A 30 15.02 19.94 13.77
CA THR A 30 13.77 19.16 13.70
C THR A 30 12.87 19.44 14.91
N GLY A 31 13.44 19.45 16.12
CA GLY A 31 12.69 19.79 17.33
C GLY A 31 12.17 21.23 17.33
N ILE A 32 12.98 22.19 16.85
CA ILE A 32 12.55 23.58 16.69
C ILE A 32 11.40 23.68 15.68
N ALA A 33 11.53 23.05 14.52
CA ALA A 33 10.50 23.05 13.49
C ALA A 33 9.16 22.52 14.04
N ALA A 34 9.18 21.37 14.72
CA ALA A 34 7.99 20.80 15.34
C ALA A 34 7.36 21.77 16.36
N SER A 35 8.17 22.41 17.22
CA SER A 35 7.65 23.36 18.20
C SER A 35 7.04 24.62 17.57
N VAL A 36 7.61 25.13 16.47
CA VAL A 36 7.08 26.29 15.75
C VAL A 36 5.77 25.93 15.05
N LEU A 37 5.71 24.75 14.42
CA LEU A 37 4.51 24.27 13.73
C LEU A 37 3.36 23.98 14.70
N ALA A 38 3.66 23.45 15.88
CA ALA A 38 2.66 23.12 16.89
C ALA A 38 2.14 24.32 17.70
N ASP A 39 2.79 25.49 17.62
CA ASP A 39 2.37 26.68 18.37
C ASP A 39 1.11 27.32 17.75
N PRO A 40 -0.03 27.36 18.48
CA PRO A 40 -1.25 27.98 17.97
C PRO A 40 -1.10 29.45 17.59
N ALA A 41 -0.12 30.17 18.16
CA ALA A 41 0.19 31.54 17.78
C ALA A 41 0.65 31.67 16.31
N ASN A 42 1.13 30.57 15.71
CA ASN A 42 1.58 30.52 14.32
C ASN A 42 0.52 30.00 13.34
N ALA A 43 -0.68 29.61 13.81
CA ALA A 43 -1.69 28.97 12.97
C ALA A 43 -2.08 29.82 11.74
N ASP A 44 -2.32 31.12 11.92
CA ASP A 44 -2.64 32.04 10.83
C ASP A 44 -1.48 32.21 9.84
N LEU A 45 -0.23 32.15 10.33
CA LEU A 45 0.95 32.24 9.48
C LEU A 45 1.12 30.96 8.65
N LEU A 46 0.90 29.80 9.27
CA LEU A 46 0.98 28.50 8.60
C LEU A 46 -0.08 28.38 7.51
N ALA A 47 -1.33 28.77 7.79
CA ALA A 47 -2.41 28.75 6.82
C ALA A 47 -2.10 29.64 5.59
N ARG A 48 -1.52 30.83 5.81
CA ARG A 48 -1.06 31.69 4.70
C ARG A 48 0.09 31.05 3.92
N ALA A 49 1.07 30.47 4.61
CA ALA A 49 2.20 29.81 3.95
C ALA A 49 1.73 28.62 3.08
N GLN A 50 0.75 27.85 3.54
CA GLN A 50 0.15 26.77 2.75
C GLN A 50 -0.57 27.30 1.51
N ALA A 51 -1.37 28.36 1.65
CA ALA A 51 -2.04 29.00 0.52
C ALA A 51 -1.04 29.57 -0.50
N ASP A 52 0.03 30.23 -0.04
CA ASP A 52 1.09 30.76 -0.90
C ASP A 52 1.80 29.62 -1.67
N VAL A 53 2.07 28.49 -1.02
CA VAL A 53 2.65 27.31 -1.68
C VAL A 53 1.70 26.78 -2.75
N GLU A 54 0.43 26.57 -2.42
CA GLU A 54 -0.56 26.10 -3.38
C GLU A 54 -0.71 27.04 -4.59
N GLU A 55 -0.66 28.36 -4.39
CA GLU A 55 -0.65 29.35 -5.47
C GLU A 55 0.61 29.24 -6.35
N LEU A 56 1.78 29.03 -5.74
CA LEU A 56 3.07 29.05 -6.45
C LEU A 56 3.40 27.74 -7.16
N VAL A 57 3.10 26.59 -6.55
CA VAL A 57 3.48 25.26 -7.07
C VAL A 57 2.29 24.44 -7.55
N GLY A 58 1.07 24.92 -7.33
CA GLY A 58 -0.16 24.17 -7.62
C GLY A 58 -0.53 23.18 -6.51
N PRO A 59 -1.60 22.39 -6.73
CA PRO A 59 -2.02 21.40 -5.76
C PRO A 59 -0.94 20.33 -5.57
N ALA A 60 -0.91 19.71 -4.39
CA ALA A 60 -0.09 18.53 -4.16
C ALA A 60 -0.43 17.45 -5.20
N THR A 61 0.54 17.10 -6.05
CA THR A 61 0.41 16.01 -7.01
C THR A 61 0.83 14.69 -6.39
N PRO A 62 0.22 13.56 -6.80
CA PRO A 62 0.64 12.24 -6.35
C PRO A 62 2.14 12.05 -6.55
N THR A 63 2.81 11.45 -5.56
CA THR A 63 4.21 11.06 -5.68
C THR A 63 4.39 10.03 -6.78
N SER A 64 5.57 9.99 -7.39
CA SER A 64 5.95 8.96 -8.37
C SER A 64 5.76 7.56 -7.80
N THR A 65 5.41 6.58 -8.64
CA THR A 65 5.45 5.14 -8.31
C THR A 65 6.81 4.50 -8.62
N ASP A 66 7.80 5.30 -9.04
CA ASP A 66 9.16 4.86 -9.35
C ASP A 66 9.92 4.42 -8.08
N ARG A 67 9.83 3.12 -7.79
CA ARG A 67 10.47 2.50 -6.63
C ARG A 67 11.98 2.53 -6.71
N ASP A 68 12.57 2.33 -7.89
CA ASP A 68 14.03 2.30 -8.04
C ASP A 68 14.63 3.67 -7.72
N ALA A 69 14.03 4.74 -8.26
CA ALA A 69 14.41 6.10 -7.90
C ALA A 69 14.22 6.39 -6.41
N TYR A 70 13.13 5.88 -5.80
CA TYR A 70 12.91 6.01 -4.36
C TYR A 70 14.02 5.34 -3.54
N GLN A 71 14.41 4.11 -3.88
CA GLN A 71 15.43 3.36 -3.15
C GLN A 71 16.82 4.01 -3.27
N ASP A 72 17.17 4.50 -4.47
CA ASP A 72 18.41 5.27 -4.67
C ASP A 72 18.44 6.54 -3.82
N GLN A 73 17.31 7.26 -3.76
CA GLN A 73 17.17 8.47 -2.95
C GLN A 73 17.18 8.18 -1.45
N LEU A 74 16.58 7.07 -1.01
CA LEU A 74 16.61 6.63 0.38
C LEU A 74 18.03 6.29 0.80
N ALA A 75 18.77 5.52 -0.01
CA ALA A 75 20.17 5.18 0.26
C ALA A 75 21.03 6.45 0.38
N GLN A 76 20.88 7.38 -0.58
CA GLN A 76 21.59 8.66 -0.53
C GLN A 76 21.19 9.51 0.67
N PHE A 77 19.90 9.52 1.04
CA PHE A 77 19.43 10.22 2.23
C PHE A 77 20.09 9.64 3.48
N LEU A 78 20.09 8.32 3.64
CA LEU A 78 20.69 7.60 4.78
C LEU A 78 22.18 7.95 4.91
N GLU A 79 22.96 7.84 3.84
CA GLU A 79 24.38 8.24 3.81
C GLU A 79 24.57 9.68 4.29
N ASN A 80 23.77 10.63 3.78
CA ASN A 80 23.87 12.04 4.15
C ASN A 80 23.47 12.35 5.59
N VAL A 81 22.67 11.48 6.23
CA VAL A 81 22.19 11.71 7.60
C VAL A 81 22.95 10.92 8.66
N THR A 82 23.68 9.88 8.25
CA THR A 82 24.54 9.07 9.11
C THR A 82 26.03 9.32 8.88
N PHE A 83 26.44 9.92 7.75
CA PHE A 83 27.84 10.18 7.38
C PHE A 83 28.75 8.94 7.50
N ASP A 84 28.30 7.83 6.91
CA ASP A 84 28.97 6.52 6.95
C ASP A 84 29.22 5.93 8.35
N TYR A 85 28.69 6.55 9.41
CA TYR A 85 28.65 5.88 10.70
C TYR A 85 27.73 4.67 10.60
N GLU A 86 28.17 3.56 11.17
CA GLU A 86 27.38 2.33 11.23
C GLU A 86 26.48 2.32 12.48
N PRO A 87 25.30 1.70 12.40
CA PRO A 87 24.49 1.45 13.57
C PRO A 87 25.26 0.58 14.56
N GLY A 88 25.02 0.82 15.84
CA GLY A 88 25.72 0.12 16.92
C GLY A 88 27.15 0.59 17.21
N ALA A 89 27.66 1.64 16.55
CA ALA A 89 28.98 2.20 16.80
C ALA A 89 29.20 2.68 18.25
N VAL A 90 28.14 3.16 18.91
CA VAL A 90 28.20 3.69 20.30
C VAL A 90 27.20 3.05 21.27
N GLY A 91 26.53 1.96 20.86
CA GLY A 91 25.51 1.28 21.66
C GLY A 91 24.90 0.07 20.94
N PRO A 92 23.83 -0.55 21.44
CA PRO A 92 23.10 -1.58 20.69
C PRO A 92 22.36 -0.96 19.49
N ALA A 93 22.26 -1.69 18.37
CA ALA A 93 21.47 -1.29 17.19
C ALA A 93 19.97 -1.62 17.30
N THR A 94 19.55 -2.23 18.41
CA THR A 94 18.22 -2.84 18.59
C THR A 94 17.31 -2.10 19.57
N VAL A 95 17.66 -0.88 19.99
CA VAL A 95 16.83 -0.11 20.91
C VAL A 95 15.62 0.42 20.16
N ALA A 96 14.42 0.10 20.65
CA ALA A 96 13.18 0.59 20.07
C ALA A 96 13.17 2.13 19.96
N PRO A 97 12.69 2.70 18.84
CA PRO A 97 12.62 4.14 18.67
C PRO A 97 11.66 4.80 19.66
N ARG A 98 11.90 6.08 19.92
CA ARG A 98 10.99 6.94 20.69
C ARG A 98 10.52 8.04 19.75
N VAL A 99 9.21 8.21 19.63
CA VAL A 99 8.64 9.33 18.88
C VAL A 99 8.37 10.49 19.85
N PRO A 100 9.06 11.64 19.70
CA PRO A 100 8.81 12.81 20.53
C PRO A 100 7.35 13.25 20.49
N LYS A 101 6.85 13.86 21.57
CA LYS A 101 5.50 14.44 21.58
C LYS A 101 5.46 15.65 20.63
N GLY A 102 4.41 15.81 19.83
CA GLY A 102 4.29 16.91 18.88
C GLY A 102 5.10 16.70 17.61
N ALA A 103 5.68 15.50 17.39
CA ALA A 103 6.40 15.21 16.15
C ALA A 103 5.43 14.94 14.98
N GLU A 104 4.18 14.58 15.27
CA GLU A 104 3.11 14.37 14.30
C GLU A 104 2.95 15.55 13.32
N VAL A 105 3.06 16.80 13.82
CA VAL A 105 2.92 18.03 13.02
C VAL A 105 3.93 18.16 11.87
N LEU A 106 5.01 17.38 11.89
CA LEU A 106 6.00 17.35 10.81
C LEU A 106 5.48 16.66 9.54
N LEU A 107 4.39 15.90 9.65
CA LEU A 107 3.80 15.14 8.55
C LEU A 107 2.35 15.53 8.25
N ASP A 108 1.72 16.43 9.01
CA ASP A 108 0.30 16.83 8.83
C ASP A 108 -0.03 17.21 7.37
N SER A 109 0.81 18.03 6.73
CA SER A 109 0.56 18.45 5.35
C SER A 109 0.89 17.37 4.31
N ARG A 110 1.60 16.31 4.71
CA ARG A 110 2.01 15.21 3.82
C ARG A 110 1.06 14.03 3.92
N LEU A 111 0.57 13.70 5.11
CA LEU A 111 -0.32 12.58 5.39
C LEU A 111 -1.62 13.08 6.06
N PRO A 112 -2.36 14.02 5.44
CA PRO A 112 -3.49 14.71 6.08
C PRO A 112 -4.69 13.81 6.41
N TYR A 113 -4.72 12.60 5.85
CA TYR A 113 -5.77 11.60 6.04
C TYR A 113 -5.48 10.62 7.19
N LEU A 114 -4.34 10.75 7.88
CA LEU A 114 -3.98 9.92 9.03
C LEU A 114 -4.27 10.66 10.35
N GLU A 115 -4.70 9.90 11.35
CA GLU A 115 -4.83 10.40 12.73
C GLU A 115 -3.46 10.54 13.39
N ASP A 116 -3.33 11.41 14.41
CA ASP A 116 -2.07 11.65 15.13
C ASP A 116 -1.38 10.35 15.58
N ASP A 117 -2.14 9.40 16.13
CA ASP A 117 -1.60 8.10 16.58
C ASP A 117 -1.02 7.28 15.41
N GLN A 118 -1.62 7.39 14.24
CA GLN A 118 -1.15 6.75 13.01
C GLN A 118 0.09 7.45 12.47
N VAL A 119 0.13 8.78 12.45
CA VAL A 119 1.32 9.56 12.07
C VAL A 119 2.49 9.24 13.00
N ARG A 120 2.23 9.11 14.31
CA ARG A 120 3.23 8.69 15.28
C ARG A 120 3.71 7.26 15.01
N TRP A 121 2.84 6.37 14.54
CA TRP A 121 3.23 5.03 14.11
C TRP A 121 4.08 5.04 12.83
N VAL A 122 3.78 5.91 11.87
CA VAL A 122 4.64 6.14 10.70
C VAL A 122 6.04 6.57 11.15
N LEU A 123 6.14 7.59 12.00
CA LEU A 123 7.42 8.09 12.53
C LEU A 123 8.20 7.03 13.33
N TYR A 124 7.50 6.15 14.04
CA TYR A 124 8.10 5.05 14.78
C TYR A 124 8.64 3.97 13.84
N SER A 125 7.80 3.49 12.91
CA SER A 125 8.09 2.33 12.06
C SER A 125 9.15 2.62 11.00
N THR A 126 9.37 3.88 10.64
CA THR A 126 10.43 4.27 9.68
C THR A 126 11.71 4.76 10.34
N ALA A 127 11.77 4.83 11.68
CA ALA A 127 12.89 5.42 12.40
C ALA A 127 14.23 4.73 12.06
N LEU A 128 15.31 5.51 12.10
CA LEU A 128 16.66 4.98 11.96
C LEU A 128 16.96 3.98 13.07
N GLU A 129 17.84 3.01 12.81
CA GLU A 129 18.37 2.12 13.85
C GLU A 129 19.05 2.90 14.98
N SER A 130 19.22 2.26 16.14
CA SER A 130 19.94 2.89 17.26
C SER A 130 21.45 2.68 17.16
N GLY A 131 22.19 3.31 18.07
CA GLY A 131 23.62 3.11 18.23
C GLY A 131 24.49 3.94 17.30
N TYR A 132 23.91 4.85 16.51
CA TYR A 132 24.67 5.90 15.82
C TYR A 132 25.14 6.97 16.81
N PRO A 133 26.32 7.60 16.59
CA PRO A 133 26.73 8.76 17.36
C PRO A 133 25.64 9.85 17.33
N ILE A 134 25.37 10.47 18.47
CA ILE A 134 24.45 11.62 18.68
C ILE A 134 22.97 11.42 18.29
N LEU A 135 22.59 10.34 17.58
CA LEU A 135 21.19 10.14 17.16
C LEU A 135 20.31 9.50 18.24
N ASP A 136 20.89 8.74 19.19
CA ASP A 136 20.18 8.20 20.35
C ASP A 136 19.93 9.27 21.43
N ASP A 137 19.33 10.41 21.06
CA ASP A 137 18.94 11.44 22.03
C ASP A 137 17.78 10.99 22.92
N ALA A 138 17.66 11.61 24.10
CA ALA A 138 16.70 11.19 25.12
C ALA A 138 15.24 11.38 24.66
N GLU A 139 14.98 12.42 23.87
CA GLU A 139 13.67 12.80 23.37
C GLU A 139 13.25 11.98 22.13
N GLY A 140 14.21 11.56 21.29
CA GLY A 140 14.05 10.71 20.11
C GLY A 140 14.06 11.44 18.77
N TRP A 141 14.51 12.69 18.71
CA TRP A 141 14.48 13.52 17.48
C TRP A 141 15.49 13.05 16.42
N GLY A 142 16.65 12.55 16.84
CA GLY A 142 17.78 12.22 15.99
C GLY A 142 17.54 11.01 15.10
N ARG A 143 16.66 10.11 15.55
CA ARG A 143 16.28 8.88 14.82
C ARG A 143 15.07 9.04 13.92
N LEU A 144 14.40 10.20 13.90
CA LEU A 144 13.29 10.42 12.97
C LEU A 144 13.79 10.40 11.53
N ASN A 145 13.32 9.43 10.74
CA ASN A 145 13.58 9.34 9.31
C ASN A 145 12.42 9.99 8.54
N LEU A 146 12.42 11.31 8.47
CA LEU A 146 11.35 12.06 7.79
C LEU A 146 11.31 11.84 6.27
N PHE A 147 12.38 11.32 5.67
CA PHE A 147 12.36 10.92 4.27
C PHE A 147 11.44 9.71 4.10
N ALA A 148 11.76 8.58 4.73
CA ALA A 148 10.93 7.38 4.65
C ALA A 148 9.53 7.60 5.23
N ALA A 149 9.40 8.36 6.33
CA ALA A 149 8.10 8.67 6.93
C ALA A 149 7.16 9.44 5.98
N SER A 150 7.70 10.24 5.05
CA SER A 150 6.90 10.94 4.04
C SER A 150 6.36 10.01 2.94
N HIS A 151 6.68 8.72 2.98
CA HIS A 151 6.27 7.71 2.00
C HIS A 151 5.43 6.58 2.64
N GLY A 152 4.77 6.87 3.77
CA GLY A 152 3.88 5.94 4.46
C GLY A 152 4.55 5.18 5.60
N PHE A 153 3.90 4.13 6.08
CA PHE A 153 4.39 3.28 7.17
C PHE A 153 5.65 2.49 6.78
N GLY A 154 6.49 2.14 7.75
CA GLY A 154 7.56 1.14 7.57
C GLY A 154 7.14 -0.27 7.99
N SER A 155 6.15 -0.39 8.87
CA SER A 155 5.60 -1.65 9.34
C SER A 155 4.16 -1.51 9.82
N PHE A 156 3.41 -2.62 9.80
CA PHE A 156 2.13 -2.79 10.47
C PHE A 156 2.29 -3.74 11.65
N ASP A 157 2.70 -3.25 12.82
CA ASP A 157 2.73 -4.08 14.03
C ASP A 157 1.33 -4.35 14.60
N ARG A 158 0.35 -3.56 14.13
CA ARG A 158 -1.08 -3.63 14.46
C ARG A 158 -1.88 -3.26 13.23
N ASP A 159 -3.17 -3.56 13.26
CA ASP A 159 -4.09 -3.21 12.19
C ASP A 159 -4.14 -1.69 11.98
N VAL A 160 -4.08 -1.28 10.71
CA VAL A 160 -4.12 0.11 10.26
C VAL A 160 -5.36 0.30 9.38
N ALA A 161 -6.19 1.28 9.73
CA ALA A 161 -7.32 1.69 8.91
C ALA A 161 -7.08 3.10 8.35
N VAL A 162 -7.10 3.24 7.02
CA VAL A 162 -6.88 4.51 6.32
C VAL A 162 -8.17 4.94 5.65
N THR A 163 -8.68 6.11 6.01
CA THR A 163 -9.87 6.70 5.39
C THR A 163 -9.48 7.95 4.62
N MET A 164 -9.56 7.89 3.30
CA MET A 164 -9.18 8.99 2.40
C MET A 164 -10.42 9.62 1.77
N ASP A 165 -10.51 10.95 1.70
CA ASP A 165 -11.62 11.63 1.03
C ASP A 165 -11.14 12.37 -0.23
N ALA A 166 -11.64 11.92 -1.38
CA ALA A 166 -11.43 12.55 -2.68
C ALA A 166 -11.90 14.01 -2.73
N ALA A 167 -12.91 14.39 -1.93
CA ALA A 167 -13.43 15.75 -1.89
C ALA A 167 -12.45 16.75 -1.25
N ASP A 168 -11.53 16.28 -0.39
CA ASP A 168 -10.54 17.12 0.29
C ASP A 168 -9.34 17.47 -0.61
N GLY A 169 -9.19 16.81 -1.76
CA GLY A 169 -8.12 17.08 -2.71
C GLY A 169 -6.72 16.67 -2.21
N GLY A 170 -5.69 17.04 -2.98
CA GLY A 170 -4.29 16.77 -2.64
C GLY A 170 -4.03 15.31 -2.23
N PHE A 171 -3.25 15.13 -1.17
CA PHE A 171 -2.93 13.80 -0.63
C PHE A 171 -4.13 13.08 0.01
N SER A 172 -5.18 13.79 0.44
CA SER A 172 -6.42 13.15 0.91
C SER A 172 -7.19 12.50 -0.24
N ALA A 173 -7.04 13.02 -1.46
CA ALA A 173 -7.67 12.45 -2.64
C ALA A 173 -6.88 11.31 -3.26
N ALA A 174 -5.55 11.44 -3.35
CA ALA A 174 -4.68 10.40 -3.89
C ALA A 174 -3.27 10.47 -3.30
N ASP A 175 -2.71 9.33 -2.90
CA ASP A 175 -1.35 9.24 -2.36
C ASP A 175 -0.67 7.91 -2.71
N VAL A 176 0.66 7.88 -2.65
CA VAL A 176 1.48 6.70 -2.89
C VAL A 176 2.38 6.41 -1.68
N TRP A 177 2.36 5.16 -1.23
CA TRP A 177 3.30 4.62 -0.26
C TRP A 177 4.37 3.78 -0.95
N LEU A 178 5.63 4.14 -0.73
CA LEU A 178 6.81 3.55 -1.40
C LEU A 178 7.69 2.73 -0.45
N ASN A 179 7.47 2.82 0.86
CA ASN A 179 8.15 1.97 1.81
C ASN A 179 7.80 0.50 1.58
N ASP A 180 8.78 -0.37 1.82
CA ASP A 180 8.53 -1.79 1.98
C ASP A 180 7.94 -1.99 3.38
N ILE A 181 6.69 -2.47 3.47
CA ILE A 181 5.94 -2.57 4.73
C ILE A 181 5.91 -4.03 5.20
N ASP A 182 6.41 -4.29 6.41
CA ASP A 182 6.35 -5.59 7.06
C ASP A 182 5.35 -5.61 8.24
N GLY A 183 5.34 -6.69 9.04
CA GLY A 183 4.55 -6.79 10.27
C GLY A 183 3.37 -7.76 10.23
N ALA A 184 2.66 -7.86 11.36
CA ALA A 184 1.57 -8.82 11.55
C ALA A 184 0.17 -8.20 11.41
N GLY A 185 0.08 -6.87 11.36
CA GLY A 185 -1.16 -6.12 11.25
C GLY A 185 -1.73 -6.12 9.83
N ALA A 186 -3.04 -5.89 9.76
CA ALA A 186 -3.79 -5.76 8.51
C ALA A 186 -3.88 -4.30 8.03
N LEU A 187 -4.12 -4.11 6.74
CA LEU A 187 -4.52 -2.83 6.17
C LEU A 187 -6.02 -2.82 5.87
N THR A 188 -6.74 -1.79 6.31
CA THR A 188 -8.09 -1.47 5.83
C THR A 188 -8.07 -0.15 5.07
N LYS A 189 -8.37 -0.19 3.77
CA LYS A 189 -8.56 1.01 2.94
C LYS A 189 -10.05 1.37 2.87
N ALA A 190 -10.37 2.60 3.25
CA ALA A 190 -11.72 3.15 3.29
C ALA A 190 -11.78 4.56 2.69
N GLY A 191 -12.98 5.13 2.65
CA GLY A 191 -13.24 6.46 2.09
C GLY A 191 -13.28 6.47 0.56
N SER A 192 -13.41 7.65 -0.04
CA SER A 192 -13.57 7.83 -1.49
C SER A 192 -12.25 8.01 -2.25
N GLY A 193 -11.15 8.35 -1.56
CA GLY A 193 -9.83 8.61 -2.17
C GLY A 193 -9.08 7.35 -2.61
N ALA A 194 -7.92 7.54 -3.24
CA ALA A 194 -7.07 6.49 -3.79
C ALA A 194 -5.76 6.36 -3.01
N LEU A 195 -5.37 5.13 -2.67
CA LEU A 195 -4.06 4.81 -2.11
C LEU A 195 -3.33 3.88 -3.06
N THR A 196 -2.09 4.21 -3.45
CA THR A 196 -1.22 3.30 -4.20
C THR A 196 -0.17 2.68 -3.28
N LEU A 197 -0.09 1.35 -3.26
CA LEU A 197 1.02 0.62 -2.62
C LEU A 197 2.06 0.24 -3.68
N ALA A 198 3.23 0.86 -3.60
CA ALA A 198 4.32 0.70 -4.56
C ALA A 198 5.59 0.07 -3.95
N GLY A 199 5.59 -0.23 -2.65
CA GLY A 199 6.67 -0.96 -1.97
C GLY A 199 6.61 -2.48 -2.19
N LEU A 200 7.67 -3.18 -1.80
CA LEU A 200 7.70 -4.65 -1.71
C LEU A 200 7.24 -5.06 -0.31
N ASN A 201 5.93 -5.24 -0.16
CA ASN A 201 5.34 -5.48 1.15
C ASN A 201 5.42 -6.96 1.56
N SER A 202 5.49 -7.19 2.87
CA SER A 202 5.52 -8.51 3.49
C SER A 202 4.63 -8.64 4.72
N TYR A 203 3.83 -7.61 5.04
CA TYR A 203 2.86 -7.70 6.13
C TYR A 203 1.91 -8.89 5.93
N SER A 204 1.48 -9.48 7.05
CA SER A 204 0.79 -10.77 7.06
C SER A 204 -0.65 -10.72 7.56
N GLY A 205 -1.11 -9.57 8.08
CA GLY A 205 -2.48 -9.43 8.59
C GLY A 205 -3.56 -9.37 7.49
N GLY A 206 -3.17 -9.20 6.23
CA GLY A 206 -4.08 -9.11 5.09
C GLY A 206 -4.53 -7.69 4.75
N THR A 207 -5.33 -7.57 3.71
CA THR A 207 -5.78 -6.31 3.13
C THR A 207 -7.29 -6.32 2.91
N THR A 208 -7.99 -5.33 3.47
CA THR A 208 -9.42 -5.13 3.25
C THR A 208 -9.67 -3.80 2.57
N VAL A 209 -10.36 -3.81 1.43
CA VAL A 209 -10.83 -2.60 0.74
C VAL A 209 -12.33 -2.48 0.97
N THR A 210 -12.74 -1.38 1.62
CA THR A 210 -14.14 -1.08 1.94
C THR A 210 -14.66 0.16 1.20
N GLY A 211 -13.78 0.96 0.59
CA GLY A 211 -14.13 2.09 -0.26
C GLY A 211 -12.95 2.69 -1.01
N GLY A 212 -13.26 3.43 -2.06
CA GLY A 212 -12.29 4.15 -2.89
C GLY A 212 -11.48 3.18 -3.75
N THR A 213 -10.23 3.56 -4.05
CA THR A 213 -9.31 2.73 -4.84
C THR A 213 -8.09 2.36 -3.99
N LEU A 214 -7.72 1.09 -4.02
CA LEU A 214 -6.39 0.61 -3.65
C LEU A 214 -5.69 0.21 -4.95
N ALA A 215 -4.71 0.99 -5.38
CA ALA A 215 -3.88 0.67 -6.53
C ALA A 215 -2.61 -0.06 -6.07
N ILE A 216 -2.11 -0.99 -6.89
CA ILE A 216 -0.88 -1.74 -6.61
C ILE A 216 0.01 -1.79 -7.85
N THR A 217 1.32 -1.61 -7.64
CA THR A 217 2.28 -1.54 -8.77
C THR A 217 3.44 -2.54 -8.64
N THR A 218 3.48 -3.35 -7.59
CA THR A 218 4.49 -4.39 -7.38
C THR A 218 3.87 -5.75 -7.09
N ALA A 219 4.59 -6.82 -7.44
CA ALA A 219 4.13 -8.20 -7.29
C ALA A 219 3.76 -8.60 -5.85
N THR A 220 4.32 -7.92 -4.84
CA THR A 220 4.07 -8.21 -3.41
C THR A 220 3.40 -7.06 -2.66
N ALA A 221 2.83 -6.07 -3.37
CA ALA A 221 2.20 -4.89 -2.76
C ALA A 221 1.10 -5.24 -1.73
N LEU A 222 0.42 -6.37 -1.89
CA LEU A 222 -0.65 -6.83 -1.00
C LEU A 222 -0.18 -7.62 0.23
N GLY A 223 1.13 -7.80 0.40
CA GLY A 223 1.70 -8.61 1.48
C GLY A 223 1.44 -10.11 1.27
N THR A 224 1.30 -10.84 2.38
CA THR A 224 1.20 -12.31 2.38
C THR A 224 -0.13 -12.86 2.92
N GLY A 225 -1.01 -11.99 3.41
CA GLY A 225 -2.30 -12.37 4.00
C GLY A 225 -3.45 -12.48 3.00
N ASP A 226 -4.66 -12.60 3.54
CA ASP A 226 -5.91 -12.59 2.77
C ASP A 226 -6.20 -11.21 2.17
N VAL A 227 -6.96 -11.18 1.07
CA VAL A 227 -7.44 -9.94 0.45
C VAL A 227 -8.96 -9.97 0.34
N ALA A 228 -9.62 -8.94 0.88
CA ALA A 228 -11.07 -8.80 0.85
C ALA A 228 -11.50 -7.46 0.24
N LEU A 229 -12.23 -7.51 -0.87
CA LEU A 229 -12.86 -6.36 -1.51
C LEU A 229 -14.33 -6.33 -1.10
N LEU A 230 -14.65 -5.58 -0.05
CA LEU A 230 -15.99 -5.45 0.53
C LEU A 230 -16.72 -4.19 0.05
N GLY A 231 -15.99 -3.28 -0.58
CA GLY A 231 -16.48 -2.06 -1.20
C GLY A 231 -15.28 -1.32 -1.81
N GLY A 232 -15.47 -0.66 -2.95
CA GLY A 232 -14.37 0.00 -3.67
C GLY A 232 -13.70 -0.89 -4.73
N VAL A 233 -12.47 -0.51 -5.09
CA VAL A 233 -11.73 -1.03 -6.24
C VAL A 233 -10.34 -1.47 -5.80
N LEU A 234 -9.93 -2.68 -6.18
CA LEU A 234 -8.52 -3.05 -6.28
C LEU A 234 -8.10 -2.86 -7.75
N ASP A 235 -7.13 -1.98 -7.97
CA ASP A 235 -6.59 -1.62 -9.28
C ASP A 235 -5.16 -2.16 -9.39
N GLU A 236 -4.99 -3.23 -10.16
CA GLU A 236 -3.72 -3.92 -10.33
C GLU A 236 -3.02 -3.44 -11.61
N ASP A 237 -1.88 -2.78 -11.44
CA ASP A 237 -1.05 -2.17 -12.49
C ASP A 237 0.42 -2.60 -12.35
N SER A 238 0.67 -3.85 -11.96
CA SER A 238 2.03 -4.40 -11.85
C SER A 238 2.46 -5.06 -13.16
N ALA A 239 3.72 -4.84 -13.54
CA ALA A 239 4.31 -5.51 -14.69
C ALA A 239 4.57 -7.01 -14.45
N ASP A 240 4.70 -7.40 -13.19
CA ASP A 240 4.94 -8.78 -12.76
C ASP A 240 3.69 -9.36 -12.09
N PRO A 241 3.42 -10.69 -12.21
CA PRO A 241 2.28 -11.31 -11.56
C PRO A 241 2.20 -11.02 -10.06
N VAL A 242 1.08 -10.47 -9.62
CA VAL A 242 0.80 -10.21 -8.21
C VAL A 242 0.45 -11.49 -7.49
N ALA A 243 0.97 -11.67 -6.27
CA ALA A 243 0.68 -12.81 -5.41
C ALA A 243 -0.18 -12.41 -4.21
N ILE A 244 -1.18 -13.22 -3.91
CA ILE A 244 -1.95 -13.22 -2.67
C ILE A 244 -1.62 -14.54 -1.95
N GLY A 245 -0.97 -14.45 -0.80
CA GLY A 245 -0.59 -15.62 0.00
C GLY A 245 -1.76 -16.30 0.72
N GLY A 246 -2.88 -15.60 0.87
CA GLY A 246 -4.10 -16.11 1.48
C GLY A 246 -5.24 -16.38 0.48
N ASP A 247 -6.46 -16.22 0.98
CA ASP A 247 -7.69 -16.25 0.19
C ASP A 247 -7.97 -14.87 -0.44
N LEU A 248 -8.68 -14.86 -1.57
CA LEU A 248 -9.27 -13.67 -2.18
C LEU A 248 -10.78 -13.71 -2.02
N ARG A 249 -11.37 -12.67 -1.45
CA ARG A 249 -12.81 -12.40 -1.48
C ARG A 249 -13.08 -11.13 -2.29
N SER A 250 -13.83 -11.24 -3.38
CA SER A 250 -14.17 -10.11 -4.24
C SER A 250 -15.69 -9.89 -4.26
N ASP A 251 -16.21 -9.08 -3.33
CA ASP A 251 -17.63 -8.66 -3.32
C ASP A 251 -17.87 -7.35 -4.10
N ALA A 252 -16.78 -6.69 -4.51
CA ALA A 252 -16.80 -5.35 -5.11
C ALA A 252 -16.16 -5.36 -6.52
N ARG A 253 -15.18 -4.49 -6.80
CA ARG A 253 -14.58 -4.38 -8.14
C ARG A 253 -13.09 -4.73 -8.12
N LEU A 254 -12.71 -5.63 -9.01
CA LEU A 254 -11.33 -6.03 -9.28
C LEU A 254 -10.94 -5.58 -10.70
N GLU A 255 -9.93 -4.75 -10.84
CA GLU A 255 -9.35 -4.34 -12.12
C GLU A 255 -7.97 -4.96 -12.25
N LEU A 256 -7.72 -5.70 -13.34
CA LEU A 256 -6.47 -6.41 -13.58
C LEU A 256 -5.84 -5.98 -14.92
N GLY A 257 -4.61 -5.48 -14.85
CA GLY A 257 -3.75 -5.23 -16.00
C GLY A 257 -3.00 -6.49 -16.41
N VAL A 258 -3.27 -7.02 -17.60
CA VAL A 258 -2.55 -8.18 -18.12
C VAL A 258 -1.40 -7.71 -19.00
N GLU A 259 -0.18 -7.73 -18.44
CA GLU A 259 1.05 -7.32 -19.14
C GLU A 259 1.76 -8.46 -19.86
N ASN A 260 1.44 -9.72 -19.54
CA ASN A 260 2.03 -10.90 -20.15
C ASN A 260 1.00 -12.00 -20.46
N ALA A 261 0.84 -12.34 -21.74
CA ALA A 261 -0.17 -13.29 -22.20
C ALA A 261 0.09 -14.75 -21.80
N GLY A 262 1.24 -15.07 -21.21
CA GLY A 262 1.63 -16.40 -20.76
C GLY A 262 1.49 -16.62 -19.25
N THR A 263 1.28 -15.57 -18.46
CA THR A 263 1.21 -15.63 -17.00
C THR A 263 -0.04 -14.90 -16.50
N PRO A 264 -0.73 -15.43 -15.48
CA PRO A 264 -1.85 -14.71 -14.88
C PRO A 264 -1.36 -13.39 -14.27
N ALA A 265 -2.20 -12.35 -14.33
CA ALA A 265 -1.96 -11.09 -13.64
C ALA A 265 -2.00 -11.27 -12.12
N LEU A 266 -2.92 -12.12 -11.63
CA LEU A 266 -3.08 -12.41 -10.20
C LEU A 266 -2.95 -13.90 -9.90
N THR A 267 -2.17 -14.24 -8.88
CA THR A 267 -2.09 -15.60 -8.32
C THR A 267 -2.49 -15.59 -6.85
N VAL A 268 -3.48 -16.41 -6.52
CA VAL A 268 -4.02 -16.61 -5.16
C VAL A 268 -3.60 -18.00 -4.69
N GLU A 269 -2.89 -18.09 -3.58
CA GLU A 269 -2.50 -19.39 -3.01
C GLU A 269 -3.71 -20.17 -2.47
N GLY A 270 -4.69 -19.45 -1.93
CA GLY A 270 -5.93 -19.99 -1.37
C GLY A 270 -7.13 -20.04 -2.33
N VAL A 271 -8.31 -19.88 -1.76
CA VAL A 271 -9.60 -19.84 -2.46
C VAL A 271 -9.85 -18.44 -3.00
N ALA A 272 -10.32 -18.35 -4.25
CA ALA A 272 -10.87 -17.12 -4.81
C ALA A 272 -12.42 -17.19 -4.76
N ASP A 273 -13.02 -16.46 -3.81
CA ASP A 273 -14.46 -16.23 -3.70
C ASP A 273 -14.86 -15.02 -4.56
N LEU A 274 -15.48 -15.30 -5.70
CA LEU A 274 -15.76 -14.35 -6.77
C LEU A 274 -17.22 -13.92 -6.75
N ASP A 275 -17.43 -12.61 -6.66
CA ASP A 275 -18.69 -11.90 -6.79
C ASP A 275 -18.39 -10.51 -7.40
N GLY A 276 -19.38 -9.64 -7.54
CA GLY A 276 -19.17 -8.27 -7.98
C GLY A 276 -18.66 -8.15 -9.43
N ALA A 277 -17.74 -7.23 -9.69
CA ALA A 277 -17.28 -6.89 -11.03
C ALA A 277 -15.79 -7.17 -11.22
N ILE A 278 -15.43 -7.68 -12.40
CA ILE A 278 -14.05 -7.74 -12.89
C ILE A 278 -13.90 -6.92 -14.15
N VAL A 279 -12.77 -6.19 -14.23
CA VAL A 279 -12.26 -5.61 -15.47
C VAL A 279 -10.92 -6.25 -15.77
N VAL A 280 -10.76 -6.71 -17.00
CA VAL A 280 -9.49 -7.24 -17.49
C VAL A 280 -9.02 -6.34 -18.62
N ASP A 281 -7.98 -5.56 -18.37
CA ASP A 281 -7.33 -4.73 -19.38
C ASP A 281 -6.13 -5.48 -19.97
N VAL A 282 -6.18 -5.75 -21.26
CA VAL A 282 -5.07 -6.39 -21.98
C VAL A 282 -4.34 -5.43 -22.93
N THR A 283 -4.60 -4.13 -22.85
CA THR A 283 -3.94 -3.12 -23.69
C THR A 283 -2.44 -2.99 -23.38
N GLY A 284 -2.03 -3.45 -22.19
CA GLY A 284 -0.65 -3.66 -21.75
C GLY A 284 0.11 -4.75 -22.53
N LEU A 285 -0.59 -5.76 -23.06
CA LEU A 285 -0.04 -6.79 -23.96
C LEU A 285 0.46 -6.16 -25.26
N GLY A 286 1.64 -5.53 -25.22
CA GLY A 286 1.97 -4.57 -26.26
C GLY A 286 3.38 -4.02 -26.27
N SER A 287 4.08 -3.81 -25.16
CA SER A 287 5.46 -3.26 -25.28
C SER A 287 6.43 -4.23 -25.97
N ALA A 288 6.21 -5.56 -25.88
CA ALA A 288 6.83 -6.58 -26.72
C ALA A 288 5.88 -7.19 -27.80
N ALA A 289 4.56 -7.04 -27.64
CA ALA A 289 3.55 -7.60 -28.55
C ALA A 289 3.03 -6.62 -29.64
N ARG A 290 3.40 -5.33 -29.61
CA ARG A 290 3.03 -4.26 -30.58
C ARG A 290 3.53 -4.47 -32.00
N ALA A 291 4.13 -5.62 -32.31
CA ALA A 291 4.33 -6.01 -33.70
C ALA A 291 3.02 -6.45 -34.38
N ARG A 292 1.90 -6.70 -33.67
CA ARG A 292 0.70 -7.26 -34.31
C ARG A 292 -0.59 -6.66 -33.76
N ALA A 293 -1.51 -6.30 -34.65
CA ALA A 293 -2.84 -5.80 -34.34
C ALA A 293 -3.64 -6.80 -33.47
N ALA A 294 -4.79 -6.39 -32.93
CA ALA A 294 -5.75 -7.18 -32.12
C ALA A 294 -6.11 -8.59 -32.68
N THR A 295 -5.71 -8.91 -33.90
CA THR A 295 -5.84 -10.21 -34.56
C THR A 295 -4.86 -11.31 -34.10
N ASP A 296 -3.79 -11.00 -33.35
CA ASP A 296 -2.74 -11.97 -32.93
C ASP A 296 -2.72 -12.29 -31.43
N LEU A 297 -3.73 -11.87 -30.67
CA LEU A 297 -3.86 -12.32 -29.28
C LEU A 297 -4.03 -13.85 -29.23
N PRO A 298 -3.40 -14.54 -28.24
CA PRO A 298 -3.59 -15.98 -28.05
C PRO A 298 -5.05 -16.33 -27.83
N ASP A 299 -5.45 -17.56 -28.19
CA ASP A 299 -6.84 -18.02 -27.97
C ASP A 299 -7.22 -18.12 -26.48
N VAL A 300 -6.22 -18.19 -25.60
CA VAL A 300 -6.36 -18.26 -24.14
C VAL A 300 -5.32 -17.35 -23.49
N ILE A 301 -5.77 -16.43 -22.64
CA ILE A 301 -4.93 -15.53 -21.85
C ILE A 301 -5.25 -15.80 -20.38
N PRO A 302 -4.32 -16.33 -19.57
CA PRO A 302 -4.53 -16.53 -18.14
C PRO A 302 -4.69 -15.18 -17.45
N VAL A 303 -5.67 -15.06 -16.54
CA VAL A 303 -5.96 -13.81 -15.83
C VAL A 303 -5.72 -13.98 -14.33
N LEU A 304 -6.40 -14.96 -13.73
CA LEU A 304 -6.33 -15.20 -12.29
C LEU A 304 -6.14 -16.69 -12.05
N ARG A 305 -5.08 -17.07 -11.34
CA ARG A 305 -4.85 -18.43 -10.85
C ARG A 305 -5.22 -18.50 -9.37
N ALA A 306 -5.97 -19.53 -8.95
CA ALA A 306 -6.27 -19.81 -7.55
C ALA A 306 -6.18 -21.31 -7.26
N ALA A 307 -6.11 -21.72 -5.99
CA ALA A 307 -6.22 -23.15 -5.64
C ALA A 307 -7.62 -23.69 -5.94
N SER A 308 -8.65 -22.87 -5.74
CA SER A 308 -10.03 -23.14 -6.17
C SER A 308 -10.82 -21.85 -6.31
N TYR A 309 -11.94 -21.92 -7.02
CA TYR A 309 -12.86 -20.79 -7.21
C TYR A 309 -14.22 -21.12 -6.60
N THR A 310 -14.80 -20.15 -5.89
CA THR A 310 -16.21 -20.16 -5.49
C THR A 310 -16.90 -18.94 -6.09
N GLY A 311 -18.20 -19.04 -6.37
CA GLY A 311 -18.93 -17.96 -7.01
C GLY A 311 -18.53 -17.68 -8.47
N ALA A 312 -18.93 -16.52 -8.96
CA ALA A 312 -18.60 -15.96 -10.27
C ALA A 312 -18.82 -14.44 -10.23
N PHE A 313 -18.05 -13.68 -11.02
CA PHE A 313 -18.30 -12.25 -11.19
C PHE A 313 -19.68 -12.01 -11.82
N ASP A 314 -20.45 -11.09 -11.23
CA ASP A 314 -21.72 -10.59 -11.77
C ASP A 314 -21.51 -9.81 -13.08
N THR A 315 -20.43 -9.03 -13.14
CA THR A 315 -20.09 -8.19 -14.30
C THR A 315 -18.66 -8.46 -14.76
N VAL A 316 -18.49 -8.66 -16.06
CA VAL A 316 -17.19 -8.86 -16.70
C VAL A 316 -17.02 -7.81 -17.79
N GLU A 317 -15.98 -7.00 -17.68
CA GLU A 317 -15.54 -6.04 -18.70
C GLU A 317 -14.16 -6.46 -19.22
N VAL A 318 -13.97 -6.41 -20.54
CA VAL A 318 -12.70 -6.75 -21.19
C VAL A 318 -12.29 -5.59 -22.07
N ILE A 319 -11.12 -5.02 -21.81
CA ILE A 319 -10.55 -3.88 -22.54
C ILE A 319 -9.41 -4.39 -23.42
N GLY A 320 -9.42 -4.05 -24.71
CA GLY A 320 -8.36 -4.42 -25.66
C GLY A 320 -8.47 -5.81 -26.30
N ALA A 321 -9.48 -6.61 -25.96
CA ALA A 321 -9.71 -7.96 -26.50
C ALA A 321 -11.19 -8.24 -26.81
N GLU A 322 -11.74 -7.62 -27.86
CA GLU A 322 -13.12 -7.89 -28.29
C GLU A 322 -13.33 -9.37 -28.67
N GLY A 323 -14.46 -9.95 -28.24
CA GLY A 323 -14.81 -11.34 -28.54
C GLY A 323 -14.16 -12.39 -27.64
N TYR A 324 -13.50 -11.95 -26.56
CA TYR A 324 -13.06 -12.83 -25.48
C TYR A 324 -14.11 -12.90 -24.38
N ALA A 325 -14.24 -14.07 -23.76
CA ALA A 325 -15.08 -14.31 -22.59
C ALA A 325 -14.21 -14.85 -21.44
N LEU A 326 -14.59 -14.54 -20.21
CA LEU A 326 -13.89 -15.01 -19.02
C LEU A 326 -14.40 -16.39 -18.61
N GLU A 327 -13.52 -17.40 -18.60
CA GLU A 327 -13.86 -18.79 -18.33
C GLU A 327 -12.72 -19.51 -17.58
N VAL A 328 -13.07 -20.53 -16.79
CA VAL A 328 -12.05 -21.39 -16.17
C VAL A 328 -11.60 -22.44 -17.19
N ARG A 329 -10.32 -22.38 -17.57
CA ARG A 329 -9.68 -23.33 -18.50
C ARG A 329 -8.44 -23.93 -17.85
N ASP A 330 -8.35 -25.26 -17.86
CA ASP A 330 -7.26 -26.01 -17.23
C ASP A 330 -7.00 -25.61 -15.75
N GLY A 331 -8.08 -25.25 -15.03
CA GLY A 331 -8.02 -24.83 -13.63
C GLY A 331 -7.57 -23.38 -13.41
N VAL A 332 -7.52 -22.54 -14.46
CA VAL A 332 -7.15 -21.12 -14.37
C VAL A 332 -8.24 -20.26 -14.99
N LEU A 333 -8.67 -19.20 -14.31
CA LEU A 333 -9.59 -18.21 -14.87
C LEU A 333 -8.87 -17.40 -15.95
N SER A 334 -9.39 -17.48 -17.17
CA SER A 334 -8.72 -17.04 -18.39
C SER A 334 -9.68 -16.32 -19.32
N LEU A 335 -9.18 -15.36 -20.10
CA LEU A 335 -9.90 -14.87 -21.28
C LEU A 335 -9.75 -15.88 -22.41
N VAL A 336 -10.88 -16.32 -22.98
CA VAL A 336 -10.94 -17.31 -24.07
C VAL A 336 -11.62 -16.71 -25.30
N LYS A 337 -10.94 -16.79 -26.44
CA LYS A 337 -11.44 -16.28 -27.72
C LYS A 337 -12.63 -17.09 -28.22
N GLY A 338 -13.72 -16.40 -28.56
CA GLY A 338 -14.92 -17.05 -29.11
C GLY A 338 -15.68 -17.93 -28.10
N GLY A 339 -15.41 -17.78 -26.81
CA GLY A 339 -16.26 -18.35 -25.76
C GLY A 339 -17.68 -17.76 -25.82
N PRO A 340 -18.71 -18.45 -25.31
CA PRO A 340 -20.02 -17.86 -25.10
C PRO A 340 -19.90 -16.51 -24.36
N ALA A 341 -20.67 -15.50 -24.79
CA ALA A 341 -20.72 -14.21 -24.10
C ALA A 341 -20.97 -14.42 -22.59
N PRO A 342 -20.34 -13.62 -21.70
CA PRO A 342 -20.47 -13.79 -20.26
C PRO A 342 -21.94 -13.75 -19.90
N THR A 343 -22.47 -14.90 -19.46
CA THR A 343 -23.85 -15.03 -19.01
C THR A 343 -23.79 -15.17 -17.48
N PRO A 344 -24.53 -14.37 -16.69
CA PRO A 344 -24.59 -14.56 -15.25
C PRO A 344 -25.14 -15.96 -14.99
N THR A 345 -24.31 -16.85 -14.48
CA THR A 345 -24.69 -18.25 -14.23
C THR A 345 -25.21 -18.35 -12.80
N PRO A 346 -26.48 -18.75 -12.57
CA PRO A 346 -26.94 -19.03 -11.22
C PRO A 346 -26.25 -20.30 -10.67
N SER A 347 -25.91 -20.25 -9.38
CA SER A 347 -25.19 -21.25 -8.59
C SER A 347 -25.64 -22.72 -8.77
N PRO A 348 -24.75 -23.70 -8.49
CA PRO A 348 -25.03 -25.11 -8.73
C PRO A 348 -26.10 -25.64 -7.77
N THR A 349 -27.14 -26.27 -8.32
CA THR A 349 -28.07 -27.09 -7.53
C THR A 349 -27.38 -28.41 -7.19
N VAL A 350 -26.84 -28.55 -5.98
CA VAL A 350 -26.55 -29.87 -5.40
C VAL A 350 -27.77 -30.29 -4.58
N SER A 351 -28.52 -31.25 -5.13
CA SER A 351 -29.65 -31.90 -4.48
C SER A 351 -29.14 -32.73 -3.30
N ALA A 352 -29.45 -32.29 -2.07
CA ALA A 352 -29.34 -33.12 -0.87
C ALA A 352 -30.76 -33.53 -0.43
N SER A 353 -31.08 -34.82 -0.58
CA SER A 353 -32.30 -35.42 -0.02
C SER A 353 -32.34 -35.26 1.50
N PRO A 354 -33.53 -35.07 2.12
CA PRO A 354 -33.64 -34.89 3.55
C PRO A 354 -33.46 -36.21 4.29
N SER A 355 -32.46 -36.28 5.17
CA SER A 355 -32.34 -37.35 6.18
C SER A 355 -33.17 -36.99 7.41
N THR A 356 -34.10 -37.89 7.74
CA THR A 356 -34.99 -37.87 8.90
C THR A 356 -34.21 -37.77 10.22
N PRO A 357 -34.63 -36.95 11.19
CA PRO A 357 -34.01 -36.93 12.51
C PRO A 357 -34.46 -38.13 13.36
N PRO A 358 -33.60 -38.77 14.16
CA PRO A 358 -34.01 -39.79 15.10
C PRO A 358 -34.70 -39.17 16.33
N SER A 359 -35.89 -39.67 16.64
CA SER A 359 -36.69 -39.35 17.82
C SER A 359 -35.93 -39.66 19.11
N ARG A 360 -35.75 -38.67 19.99
CA ARG A 360 -35.17 -38.86 21.33
C ARG A 360 -36.28 -39.07 22.38
N PRO A 361 -36.20 -40.09 23.26
CA PRO A 361 -37.19 -40.32 24.31
C PRO A 361 -37.09 -39.28 25.44
N GLY A 362 -38.25 -38.91 26.00
CA GLY A 362 -38.38 -37.89 27.05
C GLY A 362 -37.71 -38.23 28.38
N LEU A 363 -37.36 -37.18 29.12
CA LEU A 363 -36.96 -37.23 30.52
C LEU A 363 -38.00 -36.52 31.40
N PRO A 364 -38.28 -37.04 32.61
CA PRO A 364 -39.41 -36.62 33.43
C PRO A 364 -39.12 -35.34 34.22
N SER A 365 -40.19 -34.59 34.49
CA SER A 365 -40.17 -33.42 35.37
C SER A 365 -39.87 -33.80 36.81
N THR A 366 -38.94 -33.09 37.45
CA THR A 366 -38.89 -32.98 38.91
C THR A 366 -38.88 -31.51 39.28
N GLY A 367 -39.97 -31.08 39.92
CA GLY A 367 -40.06 -29.78 40.55
C GLY A 367 -39.31 -29.74 41.87
N ARG A 368 -38.69 -28.59 42.13
CA ARG A 368 -38.87 -27.75 43.31
C ARG A 368 -38.18 -26.41 43.05
#